data_AF-A0ABD0N955-F1
#
_entry.id   AF-A0ABD0N955-F1
#
_cell.length_a   1.000
_cell.length_b   1.000
_cell.length_c   1.000
_cell.angle_alpha   90.00
_cell.angle_beta   90.00
_cell.angle_gamma   90.00
#
_symmetry.space_group_name_H-M   'P 1'
#
loop_
_entity.id
_entity.type
_entity.pdbx_description
1 polymer ?
#
loop_
_entity_poly.entity_id
_entity_poly.type
_entity_poly.pdbx_seq_one_letter_code
_entity_poly.pdbx_strand_id
1 'polypeptide(L)'
;MNLHTPRLAGPLMAVELRNNIIIHWRPHGVPLRFTIMPMTDLPYVANEIDKIAGGPHVVVVFTIVAHLVFHPVTFFVHKVNKIRQSVIALLSRAPQTTVVIKSGNTAGLK
;
A
#
# COMPACT_ATOMS: atom_id res chain seq x y z
N MET A 1 1.62 -6.43 -21.58
CA MET A 1 0.23 -6.20 -22.05
C MET A 1 -0.24 -4.89 -21.44
N ASN A 2 -0.75 -3.94 -22.24
CA ASN A 2 -1.31 -2.68 -21.75
C ASN A 2 -2.84 -2.82 -21.72
N LEU A 3 -3.44 -2.73 -20.52
CA LEU A 3 -4.88 -2.91 -20.33
C LEU A 3 -5.68 -1.61 -20.47
N HIS A 4 -5.03 -0.48 -20.79
CA HIS A 4 -5.65 0.85 -20.92
C HIS A 4 -6.46 1.32 -19.68
N THR A 5 -6.18 0.77 -18.51
CA THR A 5 -6.83 1.15 -17.25
C THR A 5 -6.40 2.55 -16.78
N PRO A 6 -7.30 3.39 -16.25
CA PRO A 6 -6.95 4.70 -15.70
C PRO A 6 -5.87 4.59 -14.62
N ARG A 7 -4.78 5.36 -14.75
CA ARG A 7 -3.61 5.28 -13.85
C ARG A 7 -3.91 5.57 -12.38
N LEU A 8 -4.98 6.31 -12.11
CA LEU A 8 -5.39 6.70 -10.76
C LEU A 8 -6.31 5.66 -10.10
N ALA A 9 -6.87 4.72 -10.86
CA ALA A 9 -7.80 3.71 -10.35
C ALA A 9 -7.14 2.32 -10.44
N GLY A 10 -6.86 1.73 -9.28
CA GLY A 10 -6.47 0.32 -9.20
C GLY A 10 -7.69 -0.61 -9.19
N PRO A 11 -7.47 -1.93 -9.08
CA PRO A 11 -6.17 -2.59 -9.05
C PRO A 11 -5.47 -2.58 -10.42
N LEU A 12 -4.14 -2.44 -10.41
CA LEU A 12 -3.27 -2.52 -11.58
C LEU A 12 -2.22 -3.60 -11.39
N MET A 13 -1.74 -4.16 -12.51
CA MET A 13 -0.66 -5.13 -12.54
C MET A 13 0.34 -4.80 -13.66
N ALA A 14 1.62 -4.93 -13.37
CA ALA A 14 2.68 -4.94 -14.36
C ALA A 14 3.50 -6.22 -14.24
N VAL A 15 3.90 -6.80 -15.37
CA VAL A 15 4.70 -8.02 -15.44
C VAL A 15 5.93 -7.75 -16.31
N GLU A 16 7.10 -8.07 -15.77
CA GLU A 16 8.39 -8.02 -16.45
C GLU A 16 8.98 -9.44 -16.41
N LEU A 17 9.11 -10.06 -17.59
CA LEU A 17 9.43 -11.49 -17.70
C LEU A 17 10.93 -11.80 -17.57
N ARG A 18 11.82 -10.86 -17.92
CA ARG A 18 13.27 -11.08 -17.90
C ARG A 18 13.78 -11.35 -16.49
N ASN A 19 13.26 -10.62 -15.51
CA ASN A 19 13.64 -10.75 -14.10
C ASN A 19 12.53 -11.39 -13.25
N ASN A 20 11.46 -11.89 -13.88
CA ASN A 20 10.30 -12.48 -13.22
C ASN A 20 9.68 -11.57 -12.14
N ILE A 21 9.50 -10.29 -12.48
CA ILE A 21 8.94 -9.29 -11.58
C ILE A 21 7.46 -9.11 -11.89
N ILE A 22 6.64 -9.25 -10.85
CA ILE A 22 5.21 -8.89 -10.90
C ILE A 22 4.98 -7.78 -9.88
N ILE A 23 4.42 -6.68 -10.35
CA ILE A 23 4.03 -5.55 -9.52
C ILE A 23 2.52 -5.52 -9.45
N HIS A 24 1.97 -5.60 -8.25
CA HIS A 24 0.57 -5.31 -7.97
C HIS A 24 0.47 -3.93 -7.33
N TRP A 25 -0.40 -3.09 -7.85
CA TRP A 25 -0.66 -1.76 -7.30
C TRP A 25 -2.15 -1.53 -7.11
N ARG A 26 -2.52 -0.86 -6.02
CA ARG A 26 -3.88 -0.36 -5.79
C ARG A 26 -3.86 0.80 -4.79
N PRO A 27 -4.86 1.69 -4.81
CA PRO A 27 -5.06 2.66 -3.75
C PRO A 27 -5.31 1.99 -2.40
N HIS A 28 -4.94 2.68 -1.32
CA HIS A 28 -5.30 2.27 0.03
C HIS A 28 -6.79 2.59 0.32
N GLY A 29 -7.36 1.94 1.34
CA GLY A 29 -8.71 2.24 1.83
C GLY A 29 -8.92 3.69 2.27
N VAL A 30 -10.19 4.08 2.45
CA VAL A 30 -10.60 5.46 2.80
C VAL A 30 -9.87 6.02 4.04
N PRO A 31 -9.58 7.34 4.07
CA PRO A 31 -10.09 8.41 3.18
C PRO A 31 -9.33 8.58 1.85
N LEU A 32 -10.07 8.92 0.78
CA LEU A 32 -9.56 9.27 -0.55
C LEU A 32 -10.12 10.60 -1.01
N ARG A 33 -9.35 11.38 -1.79
CA ARG A 33 -9.77 12.70 -2.31
C ARG A 33 -9.59 12.89 -3.83
N PHE A 34 -9.35 11.83 -4.61
CA PHE A 34 -9.05 11.95 -6.05
C PHE A 34 -10.03 11.24 -6.99
N THR A 35 -10.61 10.08 -6.63
CA THR A 35 -11.50 9.29 -7.50
C THR A 35 -12.53 8.51 -6.67
N ILE A 36 -13.75 8.33 -7.20
CA ILE A 36 -14.76 7.39 -6.67
C ILE A 36 -14.45 5.98 -7.18
N MET A 37 -14.33 5.01 -6.28
CA MET A 37 -14.01 3.62 -6.61
C MET A 37 -14.86 2.64 -5.83
N PRO A 38 -15.09 1.41 -6.34
CA PRO A 38 -15.72 0.34 -5.57
C PRO A 38 -14.96 0.07 -4.28
N MET A 39 -15.67 -0.13 -3.17
CA MET A 39 -15.05 -0.44 -1.87
C MET A 39 -14.23 -1.74 -1.89
N THR A 40 -14.55 -2.66 -2.80
CA THR A 40 -13.79 -3.90 -3.05
C THR A 40 -12.37 -3.63 -3.53
N ASP A 41 -12.14 -2.49 -4.20
CA ASP A 41 -10.83 -2.10 -4.73
C ASP A 41 -10.06 -1.18 -3.76
N LEU A 42 -10.63 -0.89 -2.59
CA LEU A 42 -10.09 0.01 -1.56
C LEU A 42 -9.85 -0.70 -0.22
N PRO A 43 -9.09 -1.81 -0.19
CA PRO A 43 -8.82 -2.51 1.06
C PRO A 43 -7.91 -1.68 1.99
N TYR A 44 -8.08 -1.86 3.29
CA TYR A 44 -7.13 -1.31 4.25
C TYR A 44 -5.74 -1.94 4.08
N VAL A 45 -4.70 -1.13 4.21
CA VAL A 45 -3.29 -1.57 4.04
C VAL A 45 -2.97 -2.78 4.93
N ALA A 46 -3.39 -2.75 6.20
CA ALA A 46 -3.22 -3.86 7.13
C ALA A 46 -3.81 -5.18 6.58
N ASN A 47 -5.06 -5.14 6.11
CA ASN A 47 -5.75 -6.32 5.57
C ASN A 47 -5.05 -6.91 4.34
N GLU A 48 -4.42 -6.08 3.50
CA GLU A 48 -3.64 -6.59 2.37
C GLU A 48 -2.32 -7.21 2.83
N ILE A 49 -1.64 -6.59 3.80
CA ILE A 49 -0.41 -7.14 4.38
C ILE A 49 -0.68 -8.49 5.05
N ASP A 50 -1.82 -8.66 5.72
CA ASP A 50 -2.19 -9.90 6.38
C ASP A 50 -2.40 -11.08 5.41
N LYS A 51 -2.75 -10.80 4.15
CA LYS A 51 -2.93 -11.83 3.10
C LYS A 51 -1.61 -12.27 2.45
N ILE A 52 -0.52 -11.53 2.65
CA ILE A 52 0.75 -11.79 2.00
C ILE A 52 1.50 -12.90 2.77
N ALA A 53 1.85 -13.99 2.10
CA ALA A 53 2.66 -15.05 2.71
C ALA A 53 4.05 -14.52 3.14
N GLY A 54 4.67 -13.69 2.30
CA GLY A 54 6.00 -13.12 2.50
C GLY A 54 7.10 -13.99 1.88
N GLY A 55 8.37 -13.60 2.10
CA GLY A 55 9.54 -14.34 1.66
C GLY A 55 10.61 -13.44 1.01
N PRO A 56 11.76 -14.02 0.63
CA PRO A 56 12.92 -13.27 0.12
C PRO A 56 12.68 -12.54 -1.21
N HIS A 57 11.63 -12.92 -1.95
CA HIS A 57 11.26 -12.30 -3.23
C HIS A 57 10.01 -11.42 -3.14
N VAL A 58 9.54 -11.14 -1.92
CA VAL A 58 8.37 -10.29 -1.68
C VAL A 58 8.82 -8.93 -1.17
N VAL A 59 8.37 -7.88 -1.87
CA VAL A 59 8.57 -6.50 -1.46
C VAL A 59 7.20 -5.85 -1.28
N VAL A 60 6.94 -5.31 -0.08
CA VAL A 60 5.73 -4.54 0.22
C VAL A 60 6.09 -3.07 0.29
N VAL A 61 5.49 -2.25 -0.58
CA VAL A 61 5.70 -0.80 -0.60
C VAL A 61 4.39 -0.10 -0.34
N PHE A 62 4.35 0.81 0.64
CA PHE A 62 3.16 1.63 0.89
C PHE A 62 3.48 3.03 1.41
N THR A 63 2.51 3.92 1.26
CA THR A 63 2.50 5.27 1.84
C THR A 63 1.10 5.61 2.33
N ILE A 64 1.02 6.33 3.45
CA ILE A 64 -0.25 6.71 4.08
C ILE A 64 -0.12 8.09 4.74
N VAL A 65 -0.37 9.19 4.00
CA VAL A 65 -0.29 10.53 4.61
C VAL A 65 -1.30 11.52 4.02
N ALA A 66 -1.27 11.78 2.71
CA ALA A 66 -1.86 12.98 2.10
C ALA A 66 -3.35 13.24 2.44
N HIS A 67 -4.15 12.19 2.69
CA HIS A 67 -5.56 12.35 3.06
C HIS A 67 -5.83 12.23 4.55
N LEU A 68 -4.92 11.62 5.31
CA LEU A 68 -5.05 11.43 6.76
C LEU A 68 -4.80 12.72 7.54
N VAL A 69 -4.05 13.67 6.96
CA VAL A 69 -3.76 14.99 7.56
C VAL A 69 -5.00 15.85 7.81
N PHE A 70 -6.12 15.54 7.14
CA PHE A 70 -7.40 16.24 7.34
C PHE A 70 -8.25 15.66 8.47
N HIS A 71 -7.75 14.65 9.17
CA HIS A 71 -8.44 13.99 10.26
C HIS A 71 -7.68 14.18 11.58
N PRO A 72 -8.34 13.99 12.74
CA PRO A 72 -7.67 14.07 14.03
C PRO A 72 -6.43 13.17 14.12
N VAL A 73 -5.40 13.62 14.82
CA VAL A 73 -4.15 12.85 14.98
C VAL A 73 -4.39 11.44 15.55
N THR A 74 -5.39 11.28 16.40
CA THR A 74 -5.80 9.98 16.96
C THR A 74 -6.25 9.00 15.89
N PHE A 75 -6.89 9.47 14.82
CA PHE A 75 -7.27 8.65 13.67
C PHE A 75 -6.04 8.16 12.91
N PHE A 76 -5.06 9.04 12.69
CA PHE A 76 -3.78 8.67 12.07
C PHE A 76 -3.04 7.62 12.92
N VAL A 77 -2.91 7.84 14.23
CA VAL A 77 -2.27 6.91 15.16
C VAL A 77 -2.95 5.54 15.13
N HIS A 78 -4.29 5.51 15.15
CA HIS A 78 -5.04 4.26 15.08
C HIS A 78 -4.74 3.48 13.80
N LYS A 79 -4.75 4.15 12.63
CA LYS A 79 -4.45 3.53 11.34
C LYS A 79 -3.02 2.99 11.27
N VAL A 80 -2.04 3.79 11.71
CA VAL A 80 -0.63 3.39 11.74
C VAL A 80 -0.42 2.20 12.67
N ASN A 81 -1.07 2.18 13.85
CA ASN A 81 -0.94 1.06 14.79
C ASN A 81 -1.43 -0.27 14.19
N LYS A 82 -2.55 -0.26 13.45
CA LYS A 82 -3.04 -1.46 12.75
C LYS A 82 -2.07 -1.94 11.68
N ILE A 83 -1.54 -1.02 10.86
CA ILE A 83 -0.53 -1.37 9.85
C ILE A 83 0.74 -1.92 10.51
N ARG A 84 1.20 -1.31 11.60
CA ARG A 84 2.34 -1.79 12.37
C ARG A 84 2.15 -3.22 12.86
N GLN A 85 0.96 -3.56 13.38
CA GLN A 85 0.65 -4.92 13.83
C GLN A 85 0.77 -5.93 12.67
N SER A 86 0.19 -5.63 11.51
CA SER A 86 0.26 -6.48 10.32
C SER A 86 1.69 -6.63 9.78
N VAL A 87 2.48 -5.54 9.77
CA VAL A 87 3.90 -5.58 9.36
C VAL A 87 4.72 -6.44 10.30
N ILE A 88 4.53 -6.30 11.62
CA ILE A 88 5.21 -7.15 12.60
C ILE A 88 4.83 -8.61 12.37
N ALA A 89 3.54 -8.92 12.23
CA ALA A 89 3.09 -10.27 11.97
C ALA A 89 3.69 -10.85 10.66
N LEU A 90 3.86 -10.03 9.62
CA LEU A 90 4.50 -10.42 8.36
C LEU A 90 5.98 -10.72 8.54
N LEU A 91 6.71 -9.84 9.21
CA LEU A 91 8.14 -10.03 9.42
C LEU A 91 8.43 -11.17 10.43
N SER A 92 7.54 -11.42 11.38
CA SER A 92 7.64 -12.57 12.29
C SER A 92 7.46 -13.90 11.56
N ARG A 93 6.54 -14.00 10.59
CA ARG A 93 6.33 -15.24 9.82
C ARG A 93 7.30 -15.40 8.63
N ALA A 94 7.75 -14.30 8.04
CA ALA A 94 8.58 -14.29 6.84
C ALA A 94 9.64 -13.17 6.93
N PRO A 95 10.70 -13.36 7.73
CA PRO A 95 11.66 -12.31 8.08
C PRO A 95 12.49 -11.78 6.90
N GLN A 96 12.57 -12.54 5.81
CA GLN A 96 13.25 -12.11 4.58
C GLN A 96 12.39 -11.19 3.69
N THR A 97 11.13 -10.93 4.07
CA THR A 97 10.27 -9.99 3.35
C THR A 97 10.80 -8.57 3.48
N THR A 98 10.91 -7.85 2.37
CA THR A 98 11.28 -6.43 2.43
C THR A 98 10.03 -5.56 2.55
N VAL A 99 10.01 -4.65 3.53
CA VAL A 99 8.92 -3.68 3.70
C VAL A 99 9.48 -2.27 3.58
N VAL A 100 9.00 -1.52 2.58
CA VAL A 100 9.39 -0.13 2.33
C VAL A 100 8.23 0.78 2.68
N ILE A 101 8.47 1.68 3.62
CA ILE A 101 7.49 2.67 4.07
C ILE A 101 7.91 4.03 3.56
N LYS A 102 7.11 4.59 2.66
CA LYS A 102 7.34 5.94 2.15
C LYS A 102 6.54 6.94 2.97
N SER A 103 7.23 7.87 3.64
CA SER A 103 6.66 8.92 4.48
C SER A 103 5.88 9.96 3.66
N GLY A 104 5.30 10.97 4.30
CA GLY A 104 4.59 12.05 3.60
C GLY A 104 5.50 12.78 2.63
N ASN A 105 4.96 13.25 1.51
CA ASN A 105 5.68 14.22 0.70
C ASN A 105 5.85 15.48 1.55
N THR A 106 7.05 15.76 2.01
CA THR A 106 7.43 17.12 2.40
C THR A 106 7.62 17.86 1.09
N ALA A 107 6.96 18.99 0.88
CA ALA A 107 7.23 19.80 -0.30
C ALA A 107 8.73 20.13 -0.28
N GLY A 108 9.53 19.46 -1.12
CA GLY A 108 10.84 19.99 -1.45
C GLY A 108 10.62 21.38 -2.05
N LEU A 109 11.56 22.30 -1.84
CA LEU A 109 11.57 23.54 -2.60
C LEU A 109 11.41 23.16 -4.09
N LYS A 110 10.39 23.73 -4.73
CA LYS A 110 10.18 23.59 -6.16
C LYS A 110 11.35 24.16 -6.93
#